data_AF-A0A8J8JUY4-F1
#
_entry.id   AF-A0A8J8JUY4-F1
#
_cell.length_a   1.000
_cell.length_b   1.000
_cell.length_c   1.000
_cell.angle_alpha   90.00
_cell.angle_beta   90.00
_cell.angle_gamma   90.00
#
_symmetry.space_group_name_H-M   'P 1'
#
loop_
_entity.id
_entity.type
_entity.pdbx_description
1 polymer ?
#
loop_
_entity_poly.entity_id
_entity_poly.type
_entity_poly.pdbx_seq_one_letter_code
_entity_poly.pdbx_strand_id
1 'polypeptide(L)'
;MLLNIISGIVLSIVALFTYMHFKQKYIKARQREDFNRIFGDWKSSLPTLEFGSSYGWGTFTVTFLKKQDLDFAMRNKLTEEFKNCIQSYYGSRFRVDDAVRFRYLENE
;
A
#
# COMPACT_ATOMS: atom_id res chain seq x y z
N MET A 1 23.59 37.71 9.52
CA MET A 1 23.91 36.36 10.06
C MET A 1 22.65 35.60 10.43
N LEU A 2 21.77 36.14 11.30
CA LEU A 2 20.52 35.48 11.72
C LEU A 2 19.56 35.13 10.55
N LEU A 3 19.38 36.05 9.60
CA LEU A 3 18.57 35.84 8.38
C LEU A 3 19.07 34.67 7.51
N ASN A 4 20.39 34.49 7.39
CA ASN A 4 20.98 33.39 6.62
C ASN A 4 20.79 32.05 7.34
N ILE A 5 20.87 32.04 8.68
CA ILE A 5 20.61 30.84 9.49
C ILE A 5 19.14 30.43 9.37
N ILE A 6 18.21 31.39 9.49
CA ILE A 6 16.76 31.15 9.33
C ILE A 6 16.46 30.63 7.92
N SER A 7 17.04 31.24 6.88
CA SER A 7 16.88 30.78 5.50
C SER A 7 17.38 29.35 5.30
N GLY A 8 18.54 28.99 5.86
CA GLY A 8 19.07 27.62 5.81
C GLY A 8 18.18 26.59 6.50
N ILE A 9 17.58 26.94 7.64
CA ILE A 9 16.62 26.07 8.35
C ILE A 9 15.36 25.87 7.50
N VAL A 10 14.79 26.93 6.94
CA VAL A 10 13.59 26.86 6.09
C VAL A 10 13.86 25.98 4.86
N LEU A 11 14.99 26.16 4.18
CA LEU A 11 15.36 25.34 3.03
C LEU A 11 15.51 23.86 3.39
N SER A 12 16.11 23.57 4.55
CA SER A 12 16.27 22.19 5.05
C SER A 12 14.92 21.54 5.35
N ILE A 13 13.98 22.29 5.93
CA ILE A 13 12.60 21.84 6.19
C ILE A 13 11.88 21.54 4.86
N VAL A 14 11.94 22.45 3.89
CA VAL A 14 11.33 22.26 2.57
C VAL A 14 11.89 21.02 1.88
N ALA A 15 13.23 20.86 1.86
CA ALA A 15 13.87 19.69 1.28
C ALA A 15 13.42 18.37 1.93
N LEU A 16 13.25 18.35 3.27
CA LEU A 16 12.74 17.19 4.00
C LEU A 16 11.31 16.84 3.58
N PHE A 17 10.42 17.83 3.49
CA PHE A 17 9.04 17.63 3.05
C PHE A 17 8.98 17.12 1.60
N THR A 18 9.77 17.71 0.72
CA THR A 18 9.89 17.28 -0.68
C THR A 18 10.36 15.82 -0.76
N TYR A 19 11.42 15.47 -0.05
CA TYR A 19 11.94 14.10 0.01
C TYR A 19 10.89 13.11 0.52
N MET A 20 10.21 13.44 1.62
CA MET A 20 9.13 12.59 2.16
C MET A 20 8.00 12.39 1.17
N HIS A 21 7.61 13.43 0.42
CA HIS A 21 6.58 13.34 -0.60
C HIS A 21 6.97 12.38 -1.73
N PHE A 22 8.19 12.51 -2.27
CA PHE A 22 8.69 11.61 -3.31
C PHE A 22 8.84 10.18 -2.81
N LYS A 23 9.36 9.98 -1.59
CA LYS A 23 9.49 8.67 -0.96
C LYS A 23 8.12 7.98 -0.85
N GLN A 24 7.08 8.68 -0.40
CA GLN A 24 5.74 8.12 -0.31
C GLN A 24 5.16 7.75 -1.68
N LYS A 25 5.35 8.60 -2.70
CA LYS A 25 4.94 8.27 -4.07
C LYS A 25 5.63 7.03 -4.61
N TYR A 26 6.95 6.92 -4.38
CA TYR A 26 7.73 5.76 -4.78
C TYR A 26 7.24 4.47 -4.10
N ILE A 27 7.03 4.51 -2.78
CA ILE A 27 6.51 3.35 -2.02
C ILE A 27 5.14 2.94 -2.54
N LYS A 28 4.22 3.88 -2.79
CA LYS A 28 2.89 3.56 -3.35
C LYS A 28 2.98 2.93 -4.74
N ALA A 29 3.89 3.41 -5.59
CA ALA A 29 4.12 2.84 -6.91
C ALA A 29 4.62 1.39 -6.82
N ARG A 30 5.60 1.14 -5.94
CA ARG A 30 6.13 -0.20 -5.64
C ARG A 30 5.07 -1.15 -5.09
N GLN A 31 4.24 -0.70 -4.14
CA GLN A 31 3.14 -1.49 -3.59
C GLN A 31 2.10 -1.87 -4.66
N ARG A 32 1.86 -0.97 -5.64
CA ARG A 32 1.00 -1.27 -6.79
C ARG A 32 1.66 -2.21 -7.80
N GLU A 33 2.97 -2.10 -7.99
CA GLU A 33 3.74 -3.06 -8.78
C GLU A 33 3.65 -4.47 -8.17
N ASP A 34 3.83 -4.61 -6.86
CA ASP A 34 3.67 -5.89 -6.15
C ASP A 34 2.25 -6.44 -6.27
N PHE A 35 1.24 -5.57 -6.16
CA PHE A 35 -0.15 -5.95 -6.40
C PHE A 35 -0.35 -6.52 -7.81
N ASN A 36 0.13 -5.81 -8.84
CA ASN A 36 0.04 -6.27 -10.22
C ASN A 36 0.89 -7.53 -10.46
N ARG A 37 1.99 -7.72 -9.75
CA ARG A 37 2.80 -8.94 -9.86
C ARG A 37 2.05 -10.15 -9.30
N ILE A 38 1.37 -10.00 -8.17
CA ILE A 38 0.68 -11.08 -7.47
C ILE A 38 -0.68 -11.40 -8.09
N PHE A 39 -1.42 -10.37 -8.52
CA PHE A 39 -2.77 -10.50 -9.04
C PHE A 39 -2.89 -10.21 -10.54
N GLY A 40 -1.82 -9.82 -11.24
CA GLY A 40 -1.87 -9.41 -12.65
C GLY A 40 -2.28 -10.51 -13.62
N ASP A 41 -1.88 -11.76 -13.33
CA ASP A 41 -2.23 -12.94 -14.13
C ASP A 41 -3.61 -13.53 -13.76
N TRP A 42 -4.47 -12.74 -13.11
CA TRP A 42 -5.77 -13.21 -12.64
C TRP A 42 -6.71 -13.54 -13.80
N LYS A 43 -7.11 -14.81 -13.89
CA LYS A 43 -7.87 -15.37 -15.04
C LYS A 43 -9.27 -14.82 -15.24
N SER A 44 -9.90 -14.29 -14.19
CA SER A 44 -11.27 -13.76 -14.22
C SER A 44 -11.21 -12.25 -14.50
N SER A 45 -11.32 -11.45 -13.45
CA SER A 45 -11.18 -10.00 -13.49
C SER A 45 -10.13 -9.58 -12.47
N LEU A 46 -9.17 -8.75 -12.88
CA LEU A 46 -8.16 -8.19 -11.98
C LEU A 46 -8.85 -7.53 -10.77
N PRO A 47 -8.56 -7.96 -9.53
CA PRO A 47 -9.09 -7.28 -8.36
C PRO A 47 -8.69 -5.79 -8.34
N THR A 48 -9.41 -4.96 -7.60
CA THR A 48 -9.06 -3.56 -7.44
C THR A 48 -8.29 -3.35 -6.14
N LEU A 49 -7.26 -2.51 -6.18
CA LEU A 49 -6.49 -2.08 -5.00
C LEU A 49 -6.78 -0.61 -4.68
N GLU A 50 -7.33 -0.38 -3.49
CA GLU A 50 -7.54 0.95 -2.91
C GLU A 50 -6.53 1.21 -1.80
N PHE A 51 -5.95 2.42 -1.79
CA PHE A 51 -5.05 2.89 -0.74
C PHE A 51 -5.80 3.83 0.20
N GLY A 52 -5.72 3.57 1.49
CA GLY A 52 -6.23 4.43 2.54
C GLY A 52 -5.16 4.81 3.56
N SER A 53 -5.60 5.42 4.66
CA SER A 53 -4.76 5.77 5.79
C SER A 53 -5.54 5.56 7.08
N SER A 54 -4.93 4.92 8.07
CA SER A 54 -5.52 4.71 9.40
C SER A 54 -4.41 4.68 10.45
N TYR A 55 -4.62 5.33 11.59
CA TYR A 55 -3.66 5.36 12.72
C TYR A 55 -2.20 5.71 12.31
N GLY A 56 -2.02 6.54 11.27
CA GLY A 56 -0.72 7.00 10.82
C GLY A 56 0.03 6.06 9.87
N TRP A 57 -0.56 4.93 9.47
CA TRP A 57 -0.02 4.04 8.42
C TRP A 57 -0.99 3.87 7.26
N GLY A 58 -0.46 3.38 6.13
CA GLY A 58 -1.26 3.09 4.95
C GLY A 58 -2.18 1.88 5.19
N THR A 59 -3.40 1.95 4.67
CA THR A 59 -4.30 0.80 4.60
C THR A 59 -4.53 0.40 3.15
N PHE A 60 -4.86 -0.87 2.94
CA PHE A 60 -4.96 -1.48 1.62
C PHE A 60 -6.23 -2.31 1.56
N THR A 61 -7.10 -2.02 0.61
CA THR A 61 -8.29 -2.83 0.37
C THR A 61 -8.19 -3.46 -1.00
N VAL A 62 -8.11 -4.77 -1.05
CA VAL A 62 -8.18 -5.56 -2.28
C VAL A 62 -9.60 -6.06 -2.44
N THR A 63 -10.26 -5.64 -3.51
CA THR A 63 -11.66 -5.98 -3.79
C THR A 63 -11.73 -6.91 -4.99
N PHE A 64 -12.23 -8.12 -4.77
CA PHE A 64 -12.52 -9.10 -5.80
C PHE A 64 -13.94 -8.91 -6.35
N LEU A 65 -14.18 -9.31 -7.59
CA LEU A 65 -15.52 -9.23 -8.17
C LEU A 65 -16.44 -10.31 -7.61
N LYS A 66 -15.93 -11.53 -7.38
CA LYS A 66 -16.71 -12.68 -6.91
C LYS A 66 -16.09 -13.28 -5.65
N LYS A 67 -16.93 -13.87 -4.80
CA LYS A 67 -16.47 -14.63 -3.64
C LYS A 67 -15.54 -15.78 -4.03
N GLN A 68 -15.85 -16.49 -5.12
CA GLN A 68 -15.03 -17.59 -5.63
C GLN A 68 -13.61 -17.16 -5.99
N ASP A 69 -13.43 -15.91 -6.46
CA ASP A 69 -12.12 -15.37 -6.77
C ASP A 69 -11.31 -15.13 -5.48
N LEU A 70 -11.94 -14.55 -4.45
CA LEU A 70 -11.31 -14.39 -3.14
C LEU A 70 -10.93 -15.75 -2.53
N ASP A 71 -11.84 -16.72 -2.56
CA ASP A 71 -11.59 -18.07 -2.04
C ASP A 71 -10.43 -18.75 -2.80
N PHE A 72 -10.34 -18.54 -4.12
CA PHE A 72 -9.21 -19.01 -4.91
C PHE A 72 -7.91 -18.31 -4.50
N ALA A 73 -7.92 -17.00 -4.28
CA ALA A 73 -6.74 -16.23 -3.86
C ALA A 73 -6.19 -16.76 -2.53
N MET A 74 -7.08 -17.00 -1.57
CA MET A 74 -6.74 -17.53 -0.26
C MET A 74 -6.18 -18.96 -0.34
N ARG A 75 -6.83 -19.85 -1.11
CA ARG A 75 -6.32 -21.22 -1.30
C ARG A 75 -4.93 -21.26 -1.93
N ASN A 76 -4.63 -20.32 -2.84
CA ASN A 76 -3.33 -20.21 -3.48
C ASN A 76 -2.35 -19.31 -2.72
N LYS A 77 -2.69 -18.84 -1.50
CA LYS A 77 -1.85 -18.00 -0.63
C LYS A 77 -1.44 -16.66 -1.23
N LEU A 78 -2.18 -16.16 -2.23
CA LEU A 78 -1.89 -14.89 -2.88
C LEU A 78 -2.20 -13.69 -1.96
N THR A 79 -3.21 -13.84 -1.11
CA THR A 79 -3.55 -12.87 -0.07
C THR A 79 -2.43 -12.71 0.96
N GLU A 80 -1.81 -13.81 1.36
CA GLU A 80 -0.70 -13.88 2.31
C GLU A 80 0.60 -13.38 1.68
N GLU A 81 0.85 -13.71 0.41
CA GLU A 81 1.98 -13.14 -0.34
C GLU A 81 1.87 -11.62 -0.39
N PHE A 82 0.69 -11.09 -0.70
CA PHE A 82 0.48 -9.64 -0.72
C PHE A 82 0.68 -9.00 0.66
N LYS A 83 0.14 -9.61 1.73
CA LYS A 83 0.40 -9.16 3.11
C LYS A 83 1.90 -9.13 3.41
N ASN A 84 2.64 -10.18 3.07
CA ASN A 84 4.09 -10.25 3.31
C ASN A 84 4.84 -9.16 2.55
N CYS A 85 4.48 -8.90 1.28
CA CYS A 85 5.03 -7.78 0.52
C CYS A 85 4.74 -6.45 1.22
N ILE A 86 3.50 -6.18 1.62
CA ILE A 86 3.13 -4.95 2.33
C ILE A 86 3.90 -4.80 3.64
N GLN A 87 4.00 -5.86 4.45
CA GLN A 87 4.73 -5.84 5.73
C GLN A 87 6.18 -5.40 5.55
N SER A 88 6.85 -5.77 4.45
CA SER A 88 8.25 -5.42 4.18
C SER A 88 8.52 -3.92 4.03
N TYR A 89 7.48 -3.13 3.71
CA TYR A 89 7.59 -1.67 3.58
C TYR A 89 7.52 -0.94 4.93
N TYR A 90 7.13 -1.64 6.00
CA TYR A 90 6.88 -1.06 7.31
C TYR A 90 7.71 -1.73 8.40
N GLY A 91 7.90 -1.02 9.51
CA GLY A 91 8.62 -1.55 10.68
C GLY A 91 7.79 -2.54 11.50
N SER A 92 8.41 -3.10 12.54
CA SER A 92 7.83 -4.12 13.44
C SER A 92 6.52 -3.71 14.15
N ARG A 93 6.21 -2.42 14.21
CA ARG A 93 4.97 -1.90 14.81
C ARG A 93 3.77 -1.95 13.87
N PHE A 94 3.99 -2.16 12.58
CA PHE A 94 2.92 -2.24 11.59
C PHE A 94 2.25 -3.61 11.66
N ARG A 95 0.93 -3.60 11.80
CA ARG A 95 0.09 -4.81 11.90
C ARG A 95 -0.60 -5.02 10.55
N VAL A 96 0.01 -5.82 9.69
CA VAL A 96 -0.49 -6.03 8.32
C VAL A 96 -1.92 -6.59 8.29
N ASP A 97 -2.29 -7.46 9.24
CA ASP A 97 -3.62 -8.05 9.29
C ASP A 97 -4.73 -7.02 9.56
N ASP A 98 -4.42 -5.93 10.26
CA ASP A 98 -5.37 -4.84 10.50
C ASP A 98 -5.43 -3.87 9.32
N ALA A 99 -4.32 -3.73 8.60
CA ALA A 99 -4.12 -2.73 7.55
C ALA A 99 -4.52 -3.23 6.15
N VAL A 100 -4.43 -4.53 5.87
CA VAL A 100 -4.72 -5.13 4.57
C VAL A 100 -6.01 -5.93 4.65
N ARG A 101 -7.05 -5.46 3.95
CA ARG A 101 -8.37 -6.06 3.91
C ARG A 101 -8.65 -6.65 2.54
N PHE A 102 -9.25 -7.82 2.53
CA PHE A 102 -9.72 -8.49 1.33
C PHE A 102 -11.23 -8.59 1.41
N ARG A 103 -11.92 -8.14 0.37
CA ARG A 103 -13.39 -8.20 0.27
C ARG A 103 -13.80 -8.60 -1.15
N TYR A 104 -15.06 -8.96 -1.32
CA TYR A 104 -15.65 -9.14 -2.64
C TYR A 104 -16.86 -8.21 -2.81
N LEU A 105 -17.17 -7.86 -4.05
CA LEU A 105 -18.44 -7.22 -4.40
C LEU A 105 -19.49 -8.31 -4.40
N GLU A 106 -20.44 -8.23 -3.46
CA GLU A 106 -21.61 -9.10 -3.44
C GLU A 106 -22.56 -8.59 -4.52
N ASN A 107 -22.20 -8.81 -5.79
CA ASN A 107 -23.11 -8.59 -6.89
C ASN A 107 -23.93 -9.87 -7.04
N GLU A 108 -25.20 -9.77 -6.65
CA GLU A 108 -26.26 -10.77 -6.90
C GLU A 108 -26.25 -11.30 -8.34
#